data_AF-A0A698XNI2-F1
#
_entry.id   AF-A0A698XNI2-F1
#
_cell.length_a   1.000
_cell.length_b   1.000
_cell.length_c   1.000
_cell.angle_alpha   90.00
_cell.angle_beta   90.00
_cell.angle_gamma   90.00
#
_symmetry.space_group_name_H-M   'P 1'
#
loop_
_entity.id
_entity.type
_entity.pdbx_description
1 polymer ?
#
loop_
_entity_poly.entity_id
_entity_poly.type
_entity_poly.pdbx_seq_one_letter_code
_entity_poly.pdbx_strand_id
1 'polypeptide(L)'
;MHGPGHYQTIISAGTLRQPCFLAQPAWRNVIQLNEAESRDVFDTLLNIAVDVPGLLYGSDRFTDGQMSGTELASLSITLQLAMRELEVWWRTSFSDASAANDSSSIYSPLNASAIAFHHMVLLLLEDLCYNLNVPWRPTSILSPPATSLSNDASIMDMDIRAQRRHVVASEILHLARCSICPETGMYGALRFVMPLHVAHDYLIPASPETHDLHNLMNTVVAEQHGFHMAKRYDGQYTSFRESLIIKIPLESVDF
;
A
#
# COMPACT_ATOMS: atom_id res chain seq x y z
N MET A 1 -7.26 4.37 -24.68
CA MET A 1 -6.11 5.08 -24.11
C MET A 1 -6.46 5.50 -22.68
N HIS A 2 -6.44 4.57 -21.73
CA HIS A 2 -6.54 4.85 -20.30
C HIS A 2 -5.41 4.06 -19.64
N GLY A 3 -4.58 4.68 -18.80
CA GLY A 3 -3.39 3.99 -18.28
C GLY A 3 -2.40 4.85 -17.46
N PRO A 4 -2.27 6.17 -17.67
CA PRO A 4 -1.43 7.02 -16.80
C PRO A 4 -2.22 7.92 -15.83
N GLY A 5 -3.29 8.54 -16.31
CA GLY A 5 -3.98 9.61 -15.58
C GLY A 5 -4.68 9.15 -14.30
N HIS A 6 -5.28 7.95 -14.30
CA HIS A 6 -5.94 7.40 -13.11
C HIS A 6 -4.95 7.13 -11.98
N TYR A 7 -3.88 6.39 -12.28
CA TYR A 7 -2.79 6.12 -11.33
C TYR A 7 -2.22 7.42 -10.75
N GLN A 8 -1.82 8.36 -11.61
CA GLN A 8 -1.23 9.62 -11.17
C GLN A 8 -2.19 10.44 -10.30
N THR A 9 -3.48 10.46 -10.62
CA THR A 9 -4.49 11.18 -9.84
C THR A 9 -4.63 10.58 -8.44
N ILE A 10 -4.75 9.26 -8.32
CA ILE A 10 -4.88 8.57 -7.03
C ILE A 10 -3.62 8.78 -6.18
N ILE A 11 -2.43 8.60 -6.78
CA ILE A 11 -1.16 8.82 -6.09
C ILE A 11 -1.00 10.27 -5.64
N SER A 12 -1.33 11.25 -6.49
CA SER A 12 -1.20 12.67 -6.15
C SER A 12 -2.16 13.05 -5.02
N ALA A 13 -3.41 12.59 -5.07
CA ALA A 13 -4.38 12.81 -4.00
C ALA A 13 -3.93 12.15 -2.69
N GLY A 14 -3.42 10.91 -2.75
CA GLY A 14 -2.94 10.18 -1.59
C GLY A 14 -1.73 10.83 -0.92
N THR A 15 -0.75 11.28 -1.72
CA THR A 15 0.44 11.99 -1.22
C THR A 15 0.09 13.34 -0.61
N LEU A 16 -0.90 14.05 -1.15
CA LEU A 16 -1.42 15.31 -0.59
C LEU A 16 -2.38 15.11 0.59
N ARG A 17 -2.70 13.86 0.98
CA ARG A 17 -3.70 13.53 2.00
C ARG A 17 -5.04 14.25 1.72
N GLN A 18 -5.51 14.21 0.48
CA GLN A 18 -6.78 14.82 0.08
C GLN A 18 -7.71 13.79 -0.55
N PRO A 19 -9.04 13.90 -0.35
CA PRO A 19 -9.99 13.07 -1.07
C PRO A 19 -9.81 13.17 -2.59
N CYS A 20 -9.83 12.02 -3.27
CA CYS A 20 -9.70 11.96 -4.71
C CYS A 20 -11.05 12.32 -5.36
N PHE A 21 -11.05 13.23 -6.34
CA PHE A 21 -12.29 13.57 -7.06
C PHE A 21 -12.89 12.38 -7.81
N LEU A 22 -12.07 11.38 -8.19
CA LEU A 22 -12.50 10.13 -8.82
C LEU A 22 -13.38 9.26 -7.91
N ALA A 23 -13.34 9.48 -6.59
CA ALA A 23 -14.23 8.79 -5.65
C ALA A 23 -15.66 9.34 -5.68
N GLN A 24 -15.88 10.55 -6.21
CA GLN A 24 -17.19 11.17 -6.27
C GLN A 24 -18.10 10.40 -7.24
N PRO A 25 -19.40 10.18 -6.92
CA PRO A 25 -20.30 9.36 -7.74
C PRO A 25 -20.36 9.78 -9.22
N ALA A 26 -20.32 11.09 -9.48
CA ALA A 26 -20.35 11.63 -10.84
C ALA A 26 -19.16 11.18 -11.70
N TRP A 27 -17.97 11.04 -11.10
CA TRP A 27 -16.75 10.60 -11.78
C TRP A 27 -16.59 9.09 -11.73
N ARG A 28 -17.03 8.46 -10.63
CA ARG A 28 -16.96 7.02 -10.44
C ARG A 28 -17.69 6.25 -11.54
N ASN A 29 -18.87 6.72 -11.94
CA ASN A 29 -19.63 6.13 -13.04
C ASN A 29 -18.94 6.29 -14.41
N VAL A 30 -18.08 7.29 -14.57
CA VAL A 30 -17.35 7.54 -15.82
C VAL A 30 -16.11 6.64 -15.93
N ILE A 31 -15.48 6.31 -14.80
CA ILE A 31 -14.28 5.46 -14.75
C ILE A 31 -14.60 3.98 -14.52
N GLN A 32 -15.83 3.65 -14.11
CA GLN A 32 -16.31 2.28 -14.05
C GLN A 32 -16.29 1.71 -15.47
N LEU A 33 -15.23 0.95 -15.76
CA LEU A 33 -15.10 0.22 -17.00
C LEU A 33 -16.23 -0.81 -17.06
N ASN A 34 -16.94 -0.86 -18.19
CA ASN A 34 -17.82 -1.99 -18.44
C ASN A 34 -16.99 -3.29 -18.42
N GLU A 35 -17.54 -4.41 -17.97
CA GLU A 35 -16.82 -5.70 -17.93
C GLU A 35 -16.22 -6.11 -19.29
N ALA A 36 -16.80 -5.61 -20.39
CA ALA A 36 -16.29 -5.81 -21.74
C ALA A 36 -15.04 -4.96 -22.09
N GLU A 37 -14.78 -3.87 -21.35
CA GLU A 37 -13.72 -2.88 -21.59
C GLU A 37 -12.56 -3.00 -20.59
N SER A 38 -12.80 -3.57 -19.41
CA SER A 38 -11.78 -3.83 -18.38
C SER A 38 -10.95 -5.08 -18.69
N ARG A 39 -9.86 -4.93 -19.44
CA ARG A 39 -8.91 -6.05 -19.69
C ARG A 39 -7.68 -6.07 -18.77
N ASP A 40 -7.31 -4.97 -18.11
CA ASP A 40 -6.13 -4.89 -17.24
C ASP A 40 -6.50 -5.07 -15.76
N VAL A 41 -5.94 -6.10 -15.12
CA VAL A 41 -6.09 -6.40 -13.68
C VAL A 41 -5.67 -5.20 -12.81
N PHE A 42 -4.72 -4.39 -13.29
CA PHE A 42 -4.28 -3.17 -12.62
C PHE A 42 -5.37 -2.09 -12.64
N ASP A 43 -6.11 -1.92 -13.74
CA ASP A 43 -7.12 -0.85 -13.86
C ASP A 43 -8.31 -1.10 -12.92
N THR A 44 -8.73 -2.36 -12.76
CA THR A 44 -9.75 -2.75 -11.76
C THR A 44 -9.30 -2.38 -10.35
N LEU A 45 -8.03 -2.62 -10.03
CA LEU A 45 -7.47 -2.27 -8.72
C LEU A 45 -7.42 -0.74 -8.50
N LEU A 46 -7.11 0.04 -9.54
CA LEU A 46 -7.14 1.50 -9.45
C LEU A 46 -8.55 2.02 -9.15
N ASN A 47 -9.59 1.40 -9.71
CA ASN A 47 -10.98 1.77 -9.44
C ASN A 47 -11.39 1.52 -7.98
N ILE A 48 -10.83 0.48 -7.34
CA ILE A 48 -11.01 0.23 -5.90
C ILE A 48 -10.23 1.28 -5.09
N ALA A 49 -9.01 1.60 -5.53
CA ALA A 49 -8.10 2.48 -4.79
C ALA A 49 -8.48 3.97 -4.83
N VAL A 50 -9.51 4.39 -5.58
CA VAL A 50 -9.96 5.79 -5.61
C VAL A 50 -10.38 6.32 -4.24
N ASP A 51 -10.86 5.45 -3.34
CA ASP A 51 -11.27 5.85 -1.99
C ASP A 51 -10.08 6.00 -1.03
N VAL A 52 -8.92 5.39 -1.34
CA VAL A 52 -7.76 5.34 -0.44
C VAL A 52 -7.29 6.73 -0.01
N PRO A 53 -7.16 7.74 -0.88
CA PRO A 53 -6.80 9.09 -0.44
C PRO A 53 -7.79 9.71 0.56
N GLY A 54 -9.09 9.46 0.38
CA GLY A 54 -10.12 9.91 1.32
C GLY A 54 -10.08 9.17 2.66
N LEU A 55 -9.78 7.87 2.64
CA LEU A 55 -9.56 7.07 3.85
C LEU A 55 -8.35 7.56 4.63
N LEU A 56 -7.24 7.88 3.94
CA LEU A 56 -6.04 8.45 4.55
C LEU A 56 -6.31 9.82 5.18
N TYR A 57 -7.03 10.70 4.47
CA TYR A 57 -7.47 11.99 5.02
C TYR A 57 -8.36 11.82 6.26
N GLY A 58 -9.30 10.87 6.21
CA GLY A 58 -10.15 10.53 7.35
C GLY A 58 -9.36 9.96 8.52
N SER A 59 -8.33 9.15 8.27
CA SER A 59 -7.43 8.63 9.30
C SER A 59 -6.71 9.73 10.05
N ASP A 60 -6.21 10.74 9.33
CA ASP A 60 -5.51 11.88 9.93
C ASP A 60 -6.48 12.68 10.83
N ARG A 61 -7.68 13.00 10.31
CA ARG A 61 -8.73 13.66 11.10
C ARG A 61 -9.19 12.86 12.30
N PHE A 62 -9.28 11.53 12.19
CA PHE A 62 -9.63 10.65 13.30
C PHE A 62 -8.57 10.70 14.40
N THR A 63 -7.30 10.59 14.01
CA THR A 63 -6.15 10.65 14.94
C THR A 63 -6.08 12.00 15.64
N ASP A 64 -6.40 13.08 14.93
CA ASP A 64 -6.43 14.44 15.48
C ASP A 64 -7.70 14.75 16.31
N GLY A 65 -8.62 13.79 16.45
CA GLY A 65 -9.88 13.96 17.19
C GLY A 65 -10.86 14.95 16.54
N GLN A 66 -10.73 15.19 15.24
CA GLN A 66 -11.50 16.18 14.48
C GLN A 66 -12.75 15.60 13.80
N MET A 67 -13.17 14.38 14.15
CA MET A 67 -14.32 13.70 13.53
C MET A 67 -15.49 13.58 14.50
N SER A 68 -16.68 13.91 14.00
CA SER A 68 -17.94 13.57 14.66
C SER A 68 -18.23 12.07 14.57
N GLY A 69 -19.16 11.58 15.41
CA GLY A 69 -19.54 10.16 15.40
C GLY A 69 -20.13 9.68 14.08
N THR A 70 -20.85 10.54 13.35
CA THR A 70 -21.41 10.21 12.02
C THR A 70 -20.33 10.13 10.95
N GLU A 71 -19.35 11.03 10.98
CA GLU A 71 -18.19 10.98 10.08
C GLU A 71 -17.34 9.73 10.35
N LEU A 72 -17.14 9.37 11.63
CA LEU A 72 -16.43 8.16 12.01
C LEU A 72 -17.14 6.88 11.53
N ALA A 73 -18.47 6.82 11.69
CA ALA A 73 -19.26 5.71 11.18
C ALA A 73 -19.15 5.60 9.64
N SER A 74 -19.20 6.73 8.93
CA SER A 74 -19.00 6.77 7.48
C SER A 74 -17.61 6.27 7.09
N LEU A 75 -16.56 6.72 7.78
CA LEU A 75 -15.18 6.29 7.54
C LEU A 75 -15.03 4.78 7.72
N SER A 76 -15.60 4.23 8.80
CA SER A 76 -15.59 2.79 9.06
C SER A 76 -16.30 1.99 7.97
N ILE A 77 -17.45 2.46 7.47
CA ILE A 77 -18.19 1.80 6.39
C ILE A 77 -17.36 1.82 5.11
N THR A 78 -16.80 2.97 4.73
CA THR A 78 -15.96 3.10 3.53
C THR A 78 -14.73 2.19 3.63
N LEU A 79 -14.08 2.12 4.79
CA LEU A 79 -12.93 1.24 5.00
C LEU A 79 -13.30 -0.24 4.84
N GLN A 80 -14.41 -0.68 5.45
CA GLN A 80 -14.87 -2.06 5.32
C GLN A 80 -15.20 -2.44 3.87
N LEU A 81 -15.83 -1.52 3.12
CA LEU A 81 -16.10 -1.72 1.71
C LEU A 81 -14.80 -1.83 0.89
N ALA A 82 -13.86 -0.91 1.08
CA ALA A 82 -12.57 -0.95 0.39
C ALA A 82 -11.79 -2.24 0.68
N MET A 83 -11.70 -2.65 1.95
CA MET A 83 -11.03 -3.91 2.34
C MET A 83 -11.71 -5.14 1.73
N ARG A 84 -13.06 -5.16 1.69
CA ARG A 84 -13.81 -6.23 1.04
C ARG A 84 -13.57 -6.27 -0.46
N GLU A 85 -13.54 -5.13 -1.14
CA GLU A 85 -13.28 -5.05 -2.58
C GLU A 85 -11.86 -5.48 -2.93
N LEU A 86 -10.85 -5.09 -2.12
CA LEU A 86 -9.48 -5.57 -2.26
C LEU A 86 -9.38 -7.10 -2.11
N GLU A 87 -10.07 -7.68 -1.11
CA GLU A 87 -10.11 -9.13 -0.92
C GLU A 87 -10.82 -9.84 -2.08
N VAL A 88 -11.95 -9.32 -2.55
CA VAL A 88 -12.67 -9.86 -3.71
C VAL A 88 -11.78 -9.81 -4.94
N TRP A 89 -11.15 -8.67 -5.22
CA TRP A 89 -10.23 -8.49 -6.35
C TRP A 89 -9.07 -9.49 -6.30
N TRP A 90 -8.47 -9.71 -5.13
CA TRP A 90 -7.40 -10.69 -4.97
C TRP A 90 -7.88 -12.10 -5.33
N ARG A 91 -9.00 -12.51 -4.73
CA ARG A 91 -9.56 -13.84 -4.98
C ARG A 91 -9.93 -14.01 -6.44
N THR A 92 -10.64 -13.07 -7.05
CA THR A 92 -11.08 -13.23 -8.45
C THR A 92 -9.93 -13.16 -9.45
N SER A 93 -8.89 -12.38 -9.18
CA SER A 93 -7.75 -12.19 -10.10
C SER A 93 -6.74 -13.34 -10.03
N PHE A 94 -6.64 -14.04 -8.89
CA PHE A 94 -5.58 -15.02 -8.63
C PHE A 94 -6.07 -16.39 -8.11
N SER A 95 -7.39 -16.66 -8.08
CA SER A 95 -7.96 -17.93 -7.57
C SER A 95 -7.40 -19.18 -8.28
N ASP A 96 -7.14 -19.11 -9.59
CA ASP A 96 -6.73 -20.28 -10.39
C ASP A 96 -5.29 -20.73 -10.13
N ALA A 97 -4.44 -19.87 -9.58
CA ALA A 97 -3.05 -20.22 -9.28
C ALA A 97 -2.89 -21.10 -8.03
N SER A 98 -3.98 -21.30 -7.27
CA SER A 98 -4.01 -22.17 -6.08
C SER A 98 -4.48 -23.60 -6.37
N ALA A 99 -5.11 -23.85 -7.53
CA ALA A 99 -5.72 -25.12 -7.89
C ALA A 99 -4.84 -26.00 -8.80
N ALA A 100 -3.84 -25.43 -9.45
CA ALA A 100 -2.87 -26.17 -10.25
C ALA A 100 -1.63 -26.50 -9.40
N ASN A 101 -1.37 -27.78 -9.17
CA ASN A 101 -0.12 -28.29 -8.60
C ASN A 101 1.12 -28.06 -9.49
N ASP A 102 1.00 -27.26 -10.54
CA ASP A 102 2.13 -26.79 -11.33
C ASP A 102 2.60 -25.48 -10.74
N SER A 103 3.90 -25.38 -10.50
CA SER A 103 4.62 -24.22 -9.96
C SER A 103 4.63 -23.03 -10.94
N SER A 104 3.51 -22.73 -11.60
CA SER A 104 3.31 -21.48 -12.33
C SER A 104 3.18 -20.37 -11.29
N SER A 105 4.31 -19.71 -11.06
CA SER A 105 4.44 -18.51 -10.24
C SER A 105 3.21 -17.60 -10.42
N ILE A 106 2.46 -17.37 -9.33
CA ILE A 106 1.39 -16.35 -9.21
C ILE A 106 1.91 -15.00 -9.75
N TYR A 107 3.22 -14.80 -9.67
CA TYR A 107 3.97 -13.67 -10.16
C TYR A 107 4.32 -13.86 -11.64
N SER A 108 3.54 -13.21 -12.50
CA SER A 108 4.01 -12.81 -13.83
C SER A 108 4.47 -11.35 -13.77
N PRO A 109 5.48 -10.93 -14.57
CA PRO A 109 5.85 -9.51 -14.67
C PRO A 109 4.68 -8.60 -15.04
N LEU A 110 3.64 -9.15 -15.69
CA LEU A 110 2.42 -8.44 -16.07
C LEU A 110 1.54 -8.07 -14.87
N ASN A 111 1.47 -8.95 -13.85
CA ASN A 111 0.59 -8.75 -12.69
C ASN A 111 1.34 -8.26 -11.45
N ALA A 112 2.67 -8.35 -11.44
CA ALA A 112 3.49 -7.98 -10.28
C ALA A 112 3.29 -6.54 -9.82
N SER A 113 3.11 -5.59 -10.75
CA SER A 113 2.84 -4.20 -10.38
C SER A 113 1.48 -4.04 -9.71
N ALA A 114 0.47 -4.83 -10.11
CA ALA A 114 -0.85 -4.81 -9.49
C ALA A 114 -0.81 -5.39 -8.07
N ILE A 115 -0.11 -6.51 -7.89
CA ILE A 115 0.11 -7.11 -6.57
C ILE A 115 0.87 -6.14 -5.65
N ALA A 116 1.94 -5.51 -6.15
CA ALA A 116 2.72 -4.54 -5.38
C ALA A 116 1.88 -3.32 -4.99
N PHE A 117 1.03 -2.82 -5.89
CA PHE A 117 0.10 -1.74 -5.61
C PHE A 117 -0.98 -2.13 -4.59
N HIS A 118 -1.50 -3.35 -4.67
CA HIS A 118 -2.43 -3.90 -3.69
C HIS A 118 -1.79 -3.96 -2.29
N HIS A 119 -0.57 -4.49 -2.18
CA HIS A 119 0.17 -4.52 -0.93
C HIS A 119 0.48 -3.12 -0.39
N MET A 120 0.82 -2.17 -1.26
CA MET A 120 0.99 -0.76 -0.88
C MET A 120 -0.29 -0.21 -0.25
N VAL A 121 -1.45 -0.41 -0.87
CA VAL A 121 -2.75 0.05 -0.33
C VAL A 121 -3.04 -0.59 1.03
N LEU A 122 -2.77 -1.89 1.18
CA LEU A 122 -2.91 -2.57 2.47
C LEU A 122 -2.03 -1.95 3.55
N LEU A 123 -0.75 -1.68 3.26
CA LEU A 123 0.17 -1.05 4.21
C LEU A 123 -0.32 0.34 4.63
N LEU A 124 -0.78 1.14 3.66
CA LEU A 124 -1.31 2.49 3.91
C LEU A 124 -2.55 2.51 4.80
N LEU A 125 -3.40 1.49 4.72
CA LEU A 125 -4.64 1.39 5.50
C LEU A 125 -4.49 0.62 6.82
N GLU A 126 -3.32 0.07 7.11
CA GLU A 126 -3.12 -0.84 8.26
C GLU A 126 -3.41 -0.17 9.61
N ASP A 127 -2.86 1.03 9.84
CA ASP A 127 -3.08 1.77 11.10
C ASP A 127 -4.56 2.18 11.26
N LEU A 128 -5.24 2.54 10.17
CA LEU A 128 -6.67 2.86 10.20
C LEU A 128 -7.53 1.62 10.48
N CYS A 129 -7.20 0.48 9.88
CA CYS A 129 -7.85 -0.81 10.16
C CYS A 129 -7.72 -1.20 11.63
N TYR A 130 -6.51 -1.05 12.20
CA TYR A 130 -6.28 -1.29 13.62
C TYR A 130 -7.16 -0.40 14.50
N ASN A 131 -7.13 0.91 14.24
CA ASN A 131 -7.87 1.90 15.03
C ASN A 131 -9.39 1.71 14.97
N LEU A 132 -9.93 1.26 13.85
CA LEU A 132 -11.36 1.04 13.65
C LEU A 132 -11.79 -0.43 13.85
N ASN A 133 -10.89 -1.30 14.32
CA ASN A 133 -11.13 -2.73 14.49
C ASN A 133 -11.64 -3.43 13.21
N VAL A 134 -11.20 -2.98 12.04
CA VAL A 134 -11.48 -3.62 10.76
C VAL A 134 -10.39 -4.67 10.48
N PRO A 135 -10.75 -5.93 10.16
CA PRO A 135 -9.76 -6.98 9.93
C PRO A 135 -8.79 -6.64 8.80
N TRP A 136 -7.52 -6.46 9.15
CA TRP A 136 -6.43 -6.32 8.19
C TRP A 136 -5.89 -7.70 7.82
N ARG A 137 -6.25 -8.19 6.62
CA ARG A 137 -5.91 -9.53 6.13
C ARG A 137 -4.97 -9.41 4.92
N PRO A 138 -3.65 -9.31 5.12
CA PRO A 138 -2.74 -9.39 4.01
C PRO A 138 -2.84 -10.78 3.41
N THR A 139 -2.94 -10.85 2.08
CA THR A 139 -3.10 -12.08 1.30
C THR A 139 -1.81 -12.89 1.20
N SER A 140 -0.86 -12.65 2.11
CA SER A 140 0.50 -13.16 2.02
C SER A 140 0.53 -14.67 2.29
N ILE A 141 1.07 -15.37 1.29
CA ILE A 141 1.37 -16.81 1.25
C ILE A 141 2.36 -17.20 2.38
N LEU A 142 3.06 -16.22 2.95
CA LEU A 142 4.13 -16.39 3.94
C LEU A 142 3.69 -16.11 5.39
N SER A 143 2.39 -16.06 5.67
CA SER A 143 1.90 -15.82 7.04
C SER A 143 2.38 -16.93 8.01
N PRO A 144 3.14 -16.61 9.08
CA PRO A 144 3.48 -17.59 10.10
C PRO A 144 2.22 -18.02 10.88
N PRO A 145 2.16 -19.26 11.40
CA PRO A 145 0.99 -19.79 12.07
C PRO A 145 0.63 -18.98 13.31
N ALA A 146 -0.65 -18.68 13.47
CA ALA A 146 -1.20 -17.96 14.62
C ALA A 146 -0.80 -18.69 15.91
N THR A 147 0.15 -18.14 16.65
CA THR A 147 0.58 -18.70 17.93
C THR A 147 -0.36 -18.21 19.02
N SER A 148 -0.87 -19.16 19.79
CA SER A 148 -1.86 -19.00 20.86
C SER A 148 -1.41 -18.04 21.96
N LEU A 149 -2.37 -17.22 22.40
CA LEU A 149 -2.31 -16.13 23.37
C LEU A 149 -1.61 -16.48 24.70
N SER A 150 -0.74 -15.56 25.15
CA SER A 150 -0.34 -15.40 26.55
C SER A 150 -0.31 -13.91 26.92
N ASN A 151 -0.47 -13.60 28.21
CA ASN A 151 -1.00 -12.34 28.75
C ASN A 151 -0.12 -11.07 28.66
N ASP A 152 0.94 -11.03 27.83
CA ASP A 152 1.70 -9.82 27.47
C ASP A 152 1.17 -9.18 26.16
N ALA A 153 -0.16 -9.16 26.04
CA ALA A 153 -0.85 -9.05 24.75
C ALA A 153 -0.59 -7.75 23.96
N SER A 154 -0.30 -6.62 24.61
CA SER A 154 -0.16 -5.34 23.92
C SER A 154 1.19 -5.15 23.23
N ILE A 155 2.30 -5.57 23.85
CA ILE A 155 3.63 -5.51 23.24
C ILE A 155 3.73 -6.59 22.16
N MET A 156 3.20 -7.78 22.44
CA MET A 156 3.17 -8.89 21.49
C MET A 156 2.33 -8.56 20.24
N ASP A 157 1.24 -7.82 20.38
CA ASP A 157 0.41 -7.37 19.25
C ASP A 157 1.14 -6.37 18.34
N MET A 158 1.87 -5.41 18.91
CA MET A 158 2.65 -4.43 18.13
C MET A 158 3.81 -5.08 17.37
N ASP A 159 4.51 -6.04 17.97
CA ASP A 159 5.58 -6.79 17.31
C ASP A 159 5.05 -7.66 16.18
N ILE A 160 3.90 -8.34 16.38
CA ILE A 160 3.24 -9.12 15.33
C ILE A 160 2.81 -8.21 14.18
N ARG A 161 2.24 -7.04 14.46
CA ARG A 161 1.87 -6.05 13.44
C ARG A 161 3.09 -5.57 12.67
N ALA A 162 4.15 -5.19 13.36
CA ALA A 162 5.41 -4.77 12.74
C ALA A 162 5.97 -5.87 11.82
N GLN A 163 6.01 -7.12 12.29
CA GLN A 163 6.47 -8.26 11.50
C GLN A 163 5.62 -8.49 10.26
N ARG A 164 4.29 -8.41 10.36
CA ARG A 164 3.41 -8.58 9.20
C ARG A 164 3.59 -7.47 8.16
N ARG A 165 3.72 -6.21 8.60
CA ARG A 165 4.00 -5.08 7.71
C ARG A 165 5.33 -5.24 6.99
N HIS A 166 6.35 -5.68 7.73
CA HIS A 166 7.65 -6.00 7.17
C HIS A 166 7.56 -7.07 6.08
N VAL A 167 6.87 -8.19 6.31
CA VAL A 167 6.66 -9.25 5.31
C VAL A 167 6.00 -8.71 4.04
N VAL A 168 4.95 -7.89 4.18
CA VAL A 168 4.26 -7.29 3.03
C VAL A 168 5.16 -6.31 2.27
N ALA A 169 6.00 -5.55 2.98
CA ALA A 169 6.97 -4.64 2.37
C ALA A 169 8.09 -5.39 1.61
N SER A 170 8.63 -6.45 2.20
CA SER A 170 9.62 -7.32 1.55
C SER A 170 9.05 -7.98 0.28
N GLU A 171 7.76 -8.33 0.30
CA GLU A 171 7.05 -8.86 -0.88
C GLU A 171 6.96 -7.82 -2.01
N ILE A 172 6.68 -6.55 -1.70
CA ILE A 172 6.71 -5.46 -2.69
C ILE A 172 8.11 -5.34 -3.33
N LEU A 173 9.16 -5.38 -2.52
CA LEU A 173 10.54 -5.35 -3.01
C LEU A 173 10.84 -6.57 -3.90
N HIS A 174 10.44 -7.77 -3.48
CA HIS A 174 10.62 -8.99 -4.26
C HIS A 174 9.94 -8.89 -5.64
N LEU A 175 8.68 -8.47 -5.67
CA LEU A 175 7.90 -8.26 -6.89
C LEU A 175 8.59 -7.28 -7.85
N ALA A 176 9.11 -6.17 -7.31
CA ALA A 176 9.81 -5.17 -8.10
C ALA A 176 11.11 -5.72 -8.71
N ARG A 177 11.91 -6.45 -7.92
CA ARG A 177 13.17 -7.06 -8.40
C ARG A 177 12.94 -8.07 -9.52
N CYS A 178 11.86 -8.83 -9.44
CA CYS A 178 11.51 -9.83 -10.45
C CYS A 178 10.91 -9.22 -11.73
N SER A 179 10.50 -7.94 -11.71
CA SER A 179 9.65 -7.36 -12.77
C SER A 179 10.21 -6.10 -13.43
N ILE A 180 11.15 -5.41 -12.78
CA ILE A 180 11.82 -4.23 -13.34
C ILE A 180 13.16 -4.68 -13.93
N CYS A 181 13.23 -4.72 -15.26
CA CYS A 181 14.44 -4.99 -16.03
C CYS A 181 14.69 -3.87 -17.05
N PRO A 182 15.87 -3.81 -17.70
CA PRO A 182 16.18 -2.75 -18.67
C PRO A 182 15.17 -2.63 -19.82
N GLU A 183 14.50 -3.73 -20.19
CA GLU A 183 13.47 -3.78 -21.22
C GLU A 183 12.09 -3.35 -20.72
N THR A 184 11.90 -3.20 -19.41
CA THR A 184 10.64 -2.74 -18.82
C THR A 184 10.34 -1.33 -19.31
N GLY A 185 9.21 -1.17 -20.02
CA GLY A 185 8.76 0.13 -20.49
C GLY A 185 8.54 1.10 -19.32
N MET A 186 8.64 2.40 -19.59
CA MET A 186 8.51 3.46 -18.57
C MET A 186 7.27 3.28 -17.66
N TYR A 187 6.11 2.95 -18.23
CA TYR A 187 4.88 2.75 -17.45
C TYR A 187 4.95 1.57 -16.49
N GLY A 188 5.69 0.51 -16.84
CA GLY A 188 5.90 -0.64 -15.95
C GLY A 188 6.71 -0.25 -14.72
N ALA A 189 7.83 0.45 -14.90
CA ALA A 189 8.65 0.95 -13.80
C ALA A 189 7.92 2.01 -12.96
N LEU A 190 7.15 2.91 -13.59
CA LEU A 190 6.34 3.94 -12.90
C LEU A 190 5.39 3.34 -11.87
N ARG A 191 4.71 2.23 -12.20
CA ARG A 191 3.72 1.59 -11.31
C ARG A 191 4.34 1.07 -10.00
N PHE A 192 5.67 0.87 -9.94
CA PHE A 192 6.40 0.44 -8.74
C PHE A 192 6.96 1.58 -7.90
N VAL A 193 7.03 2.83 -8.40
CA VAL A 193 7.66 3.95 -7.68
C VAL A 193 7.03 4.13 -6.30
N MET A 194 5.71 4.32 -6.24
CA MET A 194 5.01 4.53 -4.96
C MET A 194 4.99 3.29 -4.06
N PRO A 195 4.72 2.07 -4.57
CA PRO A 195 4.85 0.86 -3.76
C PRO A 195 6.22 0.73 -3.08
N LEU A 196 7.33 1.03 -3.78
CA LEU A 196 8.67 0.98 -3.20
C LEU A 196 8.90 2.06 -2.13
N HIS A 197 8.38 3.28 -2.33
CA HIS A 197 8.43 4.32 -1.30
C HIS A 197 7.71 3.88 -0.02
N VAL A 198 6.51 3.32 -0.15
CA VAL A 198 5.75 2.85 1.02
C VAL A 198 6.44 1.64 1.67
N ALA A 199 6.91 0.67 0.89
CA ALA A 199 7.59 -0.52 1.41
C ALA A 199 8.79 -0.16 2.29
N HIS A 200 9.62 0.79 1.85
CA HIS A 200 10.77 1.26 2.61
C HIS A 200 10.40 1.71 4.04
N ASP A 201 9.24 2.32 4.27
CA ASP A 201 8.83 2.83 5.58
C ASP A 201 8.49 1.70 6.58
N TYR A 202 8.37 0.46 6.08
CA TYR A 202 8.05 -0.74 6.85
C TYR A 202 9.16 -1.82 6.76
N LEU A 203 10.26 -1.56 6.04
CA LEU A 203 11.45 -2.40 6.09
C LEU A 203 12.28 -2.09 7.34
N ILE A 204 13.06 -3.08 7.79
CA ILE A 204 13.95 -2.90 8.93
C ILE A 204 15.07 -1.92 8.54
N PRO A 205 15.29 -0.83 9.30
CA PRO A 205 16.35 0.13 9.00
C PRO A 205 17.72 -0.54 8.93
N ALA A 206 18.53 -0.13 7.95
CA ALA A 206 19.87 -0.69 7.70
C ALA A 206 19.91 -2.22 7.45
N SER A 207 18.78 -2.84 7.09
CA SER A 207 18.76 -4.24 6.63
C SER A 207 19.27 -4.37 5.19
N PRO A 208 19.69 -5.58 4.78
CA PRO A 208 20.01 -5.86 3.38
C PRO A 208 18.87 -5.49 2.42
N GLU A 209 17.62 -5.70 2.81
CA GLU A 209 16.45 -5.36 1.98
C GLU A 209 16.31 -3.85 1.81
N THR A 210 16.56 -3.06 2.85
CA THR A 210 16.55 -1.59 2.75
C THR A 210 17.65 -1.10 1.82
N HIS A 211 18.85 -1.69 1.90
CA HIS A 211 19.94 -1.39 0.97
C HIS A 211 19.61 -1.79 -0.47
N ASP A 212 19.05 -2.98 -0.66
CA ASP A 212 18.61 -3.48 -1.97
C ASP A 212 17.52 -2.59 -2.58
N LEU A 213 16.58 -2.12 -1.76
CA LEU A 213 15.55 -1.18 -2.17
C LEU A 213 16.15 0.16 -2.61
N HIS A 214 17.08 0.72 -1.84
CA HIS A 214 17.78 1.96 -2.22
C HIS A 214 18.53 1.79 -3.54
N ASN A 215 19.24 0.67 -3.73
CA ASN A 215 19.94 0.38 -4.97
C ASN A 215 18.98 0.27 -6.15
N LEU A 216 17.86 -0.44 -6.00
CA LEU A 216 16.83 -0.58 -7.03
C LEU A 216 16.23 0.78 -7.42
N MET A 217 15.85 1.59 -6.42
CA MET A 217 15.24 2.90 -6.67
C MET A 217 16.22 3.88 -7.32
N ASN A 218 17.47 3.93 -6.85
CA ASN A 218 18.45 4.92 -7.32
C ASN A 218 19.09 4.54 -8.65
N THR A 219 19.45 3.27 -8.85
CA THR A 219 20.23 2.84 -10.02
C THR A 219 19.36 2.31 -11.15
N VAL A 220 18.22 1.68 -10.86
CA VAL A 220 17.34 1.11 -11.89
C VAL A 220 16.20 2.07 -12.19
N VAL A 221 15.35 2.36 -11.20
CA VAL A 221 14.14 3.16 -11.43
C VAL A 221 14.49 4.61 -11.82
N ALA A 222 15.41 5.24 -11.10
CA ALA A 222 15.76 6.64 -11.37
C ALA A 222 16.74 6.83 -12.53
N GLU A 223 17.78 6.01 -12.63
CA GLU A 223 18.83 6.21 -13.64
C GLU A 223 18.53 5.51 -14.96
N GLN A 224 18.10 4.24 -14.94
CA GLN A 224 17.81 3.51 -16.19
C GLN A 224 16.44 3.89 -16.78
N HIS A 225 15.41 4.08 -15.96
CA HIS A 225 14.06 4.42 -16.44
C HIS A 225 13.72 5.92 -16.34
N GLY A 226 14.65 6.77 -15.87
CA GLY A 226 14.49 8.23 -15.85
C GLY A 226 13.54 8.79 -14.79
N PHE A 227 13.08 7.98 -13.84
CA PHE A 227 12.20 8.45 -12.76
C PHE A 227 13.01 9.01 -11.60
N HIS A 228 13.66 10.16 -11.79
CA HIS A 228 14.47 10.79 -10.75
C HIS A 228 13.70 11.12 -9.46
N MET A 229 12.37 11.27 -9.54
CA MET A 229 11.49 11.39 -8.37
C MET A 229 11.51 10.16 -7.46
N ALA A 230 11.91 8.99 -7.97
CA ALA A 230 12.09 7.79 -7.17
C ALA A 230 13.35 7.84 -6.29
N LYS A 231 14.29 8.77 -6.56
CA LYS A 231 15.47 8.93 -5.68
C LYS A 231 14.98 9.43 -4.32
N ARG A 232 15.18 8.62 -3.30
CA ARG A 232 15.12 9.11 -1.91
C ARG A 232 16.46 9.72 -1.57
N TYR A 233 16.47 11.05 -1.46
CA TYR A 233 17.46 11.76 -0.65
C TYR A 233 16.95 11.75 0.79
N ASP A 234 17.85 11.65 1.77
CA ASP A 234 17.49 11.78 3.19
C ASP A 234 16.54 12.97 3.37
N GLY A 235 15.27 12.68 3.73
CA GLY A 235 14.24 13.68 4.02
C GLY A 235 13.25 14.07 2.91
N GLN A 236 13.28 13.54 1.67
CA GLN A 236 12.35 14.00 0.60
C GLN A 236 11.05 13.22 0.44
N TYR A 237 10.93 12.06 1.07
CA TYR A 237 9.66 11.38 1.23
C TYR A 237 9.58 10.91 2.67
N THR A 238 9.28 11.79 3.61
CA THR A 238 8.74 11.43 4.93
C THR A 238 7.21 11.40 4.91
N SER A 239 6.62 11.55 3.72
CA SER A 239 5.19 11.67 3.48
C SER A 239 4.49 10.34 3.73
N PHE A 240 4.14 10.10 4.99
CA PHE A 240 2.92 9.46 5.48
C PHE A 240 2.92 9.44 7.03
N ARG A 241 4.04 9.75 7.70
CA ARG A 241 4.24 9.55 9.16
C ARG A 241 4.73 10.73 10.00
N GLU A 242 4.90 11.93 9.45
CA GLU A 242 5.41 13.06 10.26
C GLU A 242 4.50 13.52 11.41
N SER A 243 3.30 12.94 11.58
CA SER A 243 2.42 13.20 12.73
C SER A 243 2.63 12.28 13.95
N LEU A 244 3.58 11.33 13.94
CA LEU A 244 3.74 10.34 15.04
C LEU A 244 5.06 10.37 15.81
N ILE A 245 5.86 11.44 15.68
CA ILE A 245 6.93 11.71 16.66
C ILE A 245 6.40 12.72 17.67
N ILE A 246 5.61 12.23 18.64
CA ILE A 246 5.55 12.91 19.93
C ILE A 246 6.96 12.82 20.50
N LYS A 247 7.73 13.90 20.37
CA LYS A 247 8.89 14.14 21.20
C LYS A 247 8.39 14.15 22.64
N ILE A 248 8.53 13.04 23.36
CA ILE A 248 8.49 13.07 24.82
C ILE A 248 9.68 13.97 25.21
N PRO A 249 9.45 15.15 25.79
CA PRO A 249 10.55 15.93 26.30
C PRO A 249 11.08 15.16 27.51
N LEU A 250 12.31 14.69 27.43
CA LEU A 250 13.11 14.39 28.60
C LEU A 250 13.41 15.75 29.27
N GLU A 251 12.43 16.27 30.01
CA GLU A 251 12.70 17.28 31.01
C GLU A 251 13.45 16.60 32.16
N SER A 252 14.64 17.14 32.37
CA SER A 252 15.57 16.93 33.46
C SER A 252 14.88 16.76 34.82
N VAL A 253 15.05 15.58 35.43
CA VAL A 253 14.97 15.45 36.88
C VAL A 253 16.41 15.49 37.39
N ASP A 254 16.84 16.68 37.80
CA ASP A 254 18.03 16.86 38.63
C ASP A 254 17.78 16.18 39.99
N PHE A 255 18.69 15.29 40.38
CA PHE A 255 18.84 14.80 41.76
C PHE A 255 19.98 15.54 42.43
#